data_AF-A0A7C3IBQ4-F1
#
_entry.id   AF-A0A7C3IBQ4-F1
#
_cell.length_a   1.000
_cell.length_b   1.000
_cell.length_c   1.000
_cell.angle_alpha   90.00
_cell.angle_beta   90.00
_cell.angle_gamma   90.00
#
_symmetry.space_group_name_H-M   'P 1'
#
loop_
_entity.id
_entity.type
_entity.pdbx_description
1 polymer ?
#
loop_
_entity_poly.entity_id
_entity_poly.type
_entity_poly.pdbx_seq_one_letter_code
_entity_poly.pdbx_strand_id
1 'polypeptide(L)'
;MAASVGAITIAGVDYRLDSKQKQAFNEAIVIIPGGRSGTHGRRRQSPVIVGKTYAAPAEKNGLAGSGWNFQGHPTLWLFRADDIGNFGVSICYDLMDLDRALLYQGRVHHLFVLAYNMDVESFRYHAESLSRTMFCNVVICNTGFYGGSVAVSPFYQPWQRTIYRHDGNRMLATQVVKLPVKALDDAQSGKIEKANPTDPCSKRLFKNLPPGWRDSKEKLAVAQEDLRFEEKRRLLPPEGR
;
A
#
# COMPACT_ATOMS: atom_id res chain seq x y z
N MET A 1 12.98 15.73 7.28
CA MET A 1 12.74 14.59 8.17
C MET A 1 13.05 13.25 7.51
N ALA A 2 12.41 12.86 6.39
CA ALA A 2 12.73 11.58 5.71
C ALA A 2 14.23 11.39 5.43
N ALA A 3 14.87 12.44 4.91
CA ALA A 3 16.31 12.54 4.66
C ALA A 3 17.20 12.20 5.86
N SER A 4 16.86 12.72 7.04
CA SER A 4 17.68 12.65 8.24
C SER A 4 17.53 11.32 8.97
N VAL A 5 16.38 10.66 8.79
CA VAL A 5 16.07 9.36 9.38
C VAL A 5 16.47 8.21 8.45
N GLY A 6 16.67 8.47 7.15
CA GLY A 6 16.96 7.43 6.17
C GLY A 6 15.77 6.51 5.90
N ALA A 7 14.55 6.98 6.15
CA ALA A 7 13.32 6.20 6.06
C ALA A 7 12.43 6.68 4.90
N ILE A 8 11.74 5.73 4.26
CA ILE A 8 10.63 6.06 3.36
C ILE A 8 9.50 6.61 4.21
N THR A 9 8.98 7.78 3.82
CA THR A 9 7.84 8.41 4.48
C THR A 9 6.64 8.38 3.55
N ILE A 10 5.50 7.87 4.04
CA ILE A 10 4.22 7.88 3.33
C ILE A 10 3.27 8.72 4.17
N ALA A 11 2.73 9.80 3.62
CA ALA A 11 1.87 10.73 4.34
C ALA A 11 0.69 11.17 3.47
N GLY A 12 -0.48 11.35 4.09
CA GLY A 12 -1.59 12.06 3.45
C GLY A 12 -1.30 13.55 3.43
N VAL A 13 -1.75 14.23 2.38
CA VAL A 13 -1.72 15.70 2.32
C VAL A 13 -3.13 16.25 2.27
N ASP A 14 -3.30 17.51 2.67
CA ASP A 14 -4.56 18.21 2.48
C ASP A 14 -4.92 18.30 1.00
N TYR A 15 -6.20 18.52 0.71
CA TYR A 15 -6.68 18.60 -0.67
C TYR A 15 -5.90 19.65 -1.46
N ARG A 16 -5.35 19.22 -2.61
CA ARG A 16 -4.88 20.17 -3.61
C ARG A 16 -6.09 20.72 -4.35
N LEU A 17 -6.18 22.05 -4.43
CA LEU A 17 -7.31 22.73 -5.04
C LEU A 17 -6.90 23.36 -6.38
N ASP A 18 -7.70 23.13 -7.41
CA ASP A 18 -7.66 23.90 -8.66
C ASP A 18 -8.87 24.84 -8.69
N SER A 19 -8.65 26.08 -8.24
CA SER A 19 -9.69 27.10 -8.17
C SER A 19 -10.28 27.48 -9.54
N LYS A 20 -9.55 27.28 -10.64
CA LYS A 20 -10.02 27.61 -11.99
C LYS A 20 -11.06 26.60 -12.46
N GLN A 21 -10.79 25.32 -12.24
CA GLN A 21 -11.68 24.22 -12.61
C GLN A 21 -12.68 23.83 -11.50
N LYS A 22 -12.57 24.46 -10.31
CA LYS A 22 -13.31 24.08 -9.10
C LYS A 22 -13.12 22.61 -8.76
N GLN A 23 -11.89 22.11 -8.89
CA GLN A 23 -11.54 20.72 -8.63
C GLN A 23 -10.74 20.59 -7.34
N ALA A 24 -10.98 19.49 -6.62
CA ALA A 24 -10.24 19.10 -5.43
C ALA A 24 -9.66 17.69 -5.61
N PHE A 25 -8.40 17.52 -5.25
CA PHE A 25 -7.65 16.28 -5.37
C PHE A 25 -7.23 15.82 -3.98
N ASN A 26 -7.53 14.58 -3.63
CA ASN A 26 -7.02 13.95 -2.42
C ASN A 26 -5.74 13.19 -2.79
N GLU A 27 -4.64 13.54 -2.15
CA GLU A 27 -3.30 13.08 -2.53
C GLU A 27 -2.55 12.57 -1.30
N ALA A 28 -1.62 11.66 -1.54
CA ALA A 28 -0.60 11.23 -0.61
C ALA A 28 0.76 11.48 -1.23
N ILE A 29 1.76 11.69 -0.37
CA ILE A 29 3.14 11.86 -0.76
C ILE A 29 3.98 10.70 -0.24
N VAL A 30 4.74 10.09 -1.14
CA VAL A 30 5.77 9.09 -0.81
C VAL A 30 7.13 9.74 -1.02
N ILE A 31 7.87 9.91 0.08
CA ILE A 31 9.20 10.49 0.07
C ILE A 31 10.21 9.36 0.22
N ILE A 32 10.97 9.10 -0.84
CA ILE A 32 12.08 8.15 -0.82
C ILE A 32 13.32 8.91 -0.33
N PRO A 33 13.99 8.46 0.75
CA PRO A 33 15.18 9.12 1.25
C PRO A 33 16.27 9.01 0.18
N GLY A 34 16.86 10.15 -0.17
CA GLY A 34 18.03 10.18 -1.03
C GLY A 34 19.22 9.56 -0.30
N GLY A 35 20.02 8.76 -1.01
CA GLY A 35 21.18 8.06 -0.45
C GLY A 35 22.43 8.20 -1.31
N ARG A 36 23.59 7.89 -0.71
CA ARG A 36 24.81 7.56 -1.46
C ARG A 36 24.67 6.10 -1.90
N SER A 37 24.37 5.85 -3.17
CA SER A 37 24.59 4.52 -3.72
C SER A 37 26.10 4.31 -3.80
N GLY A 38 26.60 3.14 -3.38
CA GLY A 38 27.93 2.72 -3.81
C GLY A 38 28.01 2.83 -5.33
N THR A 39 29.12 3.37 -5.83
CA THR A 39 29.50 3.62 -7.24
C THR A 39 28.69 4.62 -8.09
N HIS A 40 27.49 5.04 -7.70
CA HIS A 40 26.73 6.07 -8.43
C HIS A 40 26.26 7.21 -7.53
N GLY A 41 26.37 8.45 -8.04
CA GLY A 41 26.24 9.70 -7.29
C GLY A 41 24.99 9.85 -6.41
N ARG A 42 24.98 10.92 -5.60
CA ARG A 42 23.94 11.21 -4.60
C ARG A 42 22.54 11.13 -5.22
N ARG A 43 21.76 10.11 -4.86
CA ARG A 43 20.36 9.99 -5.31
C ARG A 43 19.57 11.13 -4.65
N ARG A 44 18.99 12.02 -5.45
CA ARG A 44 18.13 13.09 -4.92
C ARG A 44 16.90 12.47 -4.25
N GLN A 45 16.42 13.11 -3.19
CA GLN A 45 15.09 12.79 -2.67
C GLN A 45 14.06 13.08 -3.74
N SER A 46 13.21 12.10 -4.00
CA SER A 46 12.16 12.21 -5.00
C SER A 46 10.82 12.01 -4.29
N PRO A 47 10.03 13.08 -4.10
CA PRO A 47 8.64 12.93 -3.69
C PRO A 47 7.83 12.36 -4.87
N VAL A 48 7.00 11.38 -4.60
CA VAL A 48 6.04 10.82 -5.56
C VAL A 48 4.63 11.07 -5.02
N ILE A 49 3.78 11.66 -5.85
CA ILE A 49 2.39 11.91 -5.51
C ILE A 49 1.54 10.71 -5.91
N VAL A 50 0.84 10.14 -4.93
CA VAL A 50 -0.16 9.09 -5.12
C VAL A 50 -1.52 9.74 -4.95
N GLY A 51 -2.27 9.88 -6.04
CA GLY A 51 -3.61 10.45 -5.98
C GLY A 51 -4.67 9.40 -5.66
N LYS A 52 -5.74 9.84 -4.99
CA LYS A 52 -6.92 9.01 -4.72
C LYS A 52 -7.75 8.87 -6.00
N THR A 53 -8.20 7.66 -6.30
CA THR A 53 -9.03 7.41 -7.50
C THR A 53 -10.49 7.68 -7.24
N TYR A 54 -11.01 7.17 -6.12
CA TYR A 54 -12.44 7.23 -5.80
C TYR A 54 -12.68 8.02 -4.53
N ALA A 55 -13.54 9.04 -4.61
CA ALA A 55 -14.01 9.72 -3.41
C ALA A 55 -14.91 8.81 -2.57
N ALA A 56 -14.76 8.89 -1.25
CA ALA A 56 -15.77 8.34 -0.35
C ALA A 56 -17.07 9.14 -0.49
N PRO A 57 -18.25 8.55 -0.28
CA PRO A 57 -19.53 9.29 -0.38
C PRO A 57 -19.57 10.55 0.47
N ALA A 58 -19.12 10.48 1.74
CA ALA A 58 -19.08 11.62 2.64
C ALA A 58 -18.12 12.73 2.16
N GLU A 59 -16.96 12.35 1.61
CA GLU A 59 -15.99 13.28 1.03
C GLU A 59 -16.56 13.97 -0.22
N LYS A 60 -17.19 13.22 -1.11
CA LYS A 60 -17.84 13.78 -2.31
C LYS A 60 -18.93 14.79 -1.93
N ASN A 61 -19.76 14.46 -0.95
CA ASN A 61 -20.83 15.34 -0.48
C ASN A 61 -20.26 16.60 0.22
N GLY A 62 -19.22 16.44 1.06
CA GLY A 62 -18.59 17.57 1.75
C GLY A 62 -17.89 18.55 0.81
N LEU A 63 -17.22 18.04 -0.23
CA LEU A 63 -16.61 18.86 -1.28
C LEU A 63 -17.69 19.60 -2.08
N ALA A 64 -18.75 18.92 -2.51
CA ALA A 64 -19.84 19.52 -3.26
C ALA A 64 -20.54 20.64 -2.46
N GLY A 65 -20.81 20.42 -1.17
CA GLY A 65 -21.36 21.43 -0.27
C GLY A 65 -20.46 22.66 -0.07
N SER A 66 -19.16 22.52 -0.34
CA SER A 66 -18.17 23.60 -0.29
C SER A 66 -17.87 24.22 -1.67
N GLY A 67 -18.62 23.84 -2.71
CA GLY A 67 -18.44 24.35 -4.07
C GLY A 67 -17.26 23.74 -4.84
N TRP A 68 -16.81 22.56 -4.45
CA TRP A 68 -15.70 21.83 -5.07
C TRP A 68 -16.15 20.49 -5.65
N ASN A 69 -15.60 20.12 -6.80
CA ASN A 69 -15.79 18.81 -7.41
C ASN A 69 -14.58 17.93 -7.14
N PHE A 70 -14.80 16.73 -6.63
CA PHE A 70 -13.71 15.76 -6.49
C PHE A 70 -13.20 15.34 -7.88
N GLN A 71 -11.88 15.39 -8.06
CA GLN A 71 -11.20 14.89 -9.24
C GLN A 71 -10.36 13.68 -8.87
N GLY A 72 -10.76 12.51 -9.38
CA GLY A 72 -10.03 11.26 -9.20
C GLY A 72 -8.75 11.19 -10.00
N HIS A 73 -7.75 10.47 -9.48
CA HIS A 73 -6.44 10.29 -10.08
C HIS A 73 -6.12 8.78 -10.22
N PRO A 74 -6.45 8.14 -11.36
CA PRO A 74 -6.43 6.69 -11.51
C PRO A 74 -5.02 6.05 -11.64
N THR A 75 -3.95 6.84 -11.49
CA THR A 75 -2.57 6.33 -11.56
C THR A 75 -2.23 5.50 -10.33
N LEU A 76 -1.76 4.27 -10.57
CA LEU A 76 -1.23 3.39 -9.53
C LEU A 76 0.29 3.38 -9.57
N TRP A 77 0.89 3.35 -8.38
CA TRP A 77 2.35 3.34 -8.23
C TRP A 77 2.80 2.01 -7.63
N LEU A 78 3.72 1.34 -8.32
CA LEU A 78 4.44 0.19 -7.80
C LEU A 78 5.84 0.64 -7.37
N PHE A 79 6.07 0.75 -6.07
CA PHE A 79 7.38 1.07 -5.52
C PHE A 79 8.19 -0.21 -5.36
N ARG A 80 9.40 -0.23 -5.89
CA ARG A 80 10.31 -1.39 -5.83
C ARG A 80 11.48 -1.11 -4.89
N ALA A 81 11.73 -2.05 -3.99
CA ALA A 81 12.83 -1.99 -3.04
C ALA A 81 13.25 -3.41 -2.64
N ASP A 82 14.54 -3.69 -2.71
CA ASP A 82 15.09 -5.04 -2.54
C ASP A 82 15.06 -5.50 -1.07
N ASP A 83 15.34 -4.58 -0.14
CA ASP A 83 15.54 -4.86 1.29
C ASP A 83 14.23 -4.82 2.10
N ILE A 84 13.34 -3.89 1.75
CA ILE A 84 12.05 -3.68 2.44
C ILE A 84 10.86 -4.26 1.67
N GLY A 85 11.08 -4.79 0.47
CA GLY A 85 10.05 -5.37 -0.39
C GLY A 85 9.23 -4.34 -1.17
N ASN A 86 8.79 -4.74 -2.37
CA ASN A 86 7.86 -3.96 -3.18
C ASN A 86 6.58 -3.57 -2.43
N PHE A 87 6.07 -2.37 -2.68
CA PHE A 87 4.86 -1.89 -2.05
C PHE A 87 3.99 -1.03 -2.96
N GLY A 88 2.69 -1.04 -2.66
CA GLY A 88 1.70 -0.11 -3.19
C GLY A 88 1.18 0.81 -2.09
N VAL A 89 0.62 1.94 -2.50
CA VAL A 89 -0.06 2.89 -1.61
C VAL A 89 -1.49 3.10 -2.10
N SER A 90 -2.43 3.14 -1.16
CA SER A 90 -3.86 3.38 -1.39
C SER A 90 -4.39 4.40 -0.38
N ILE A 91 -5.45 5.12 -0.73
CA ILE A 91 -6.03 6.17 0.12
C ILE A 91 -7.49 5.81 0.46
N CYS A 92 -7.68 5.40 1.71
CA CYS A 92 -8.98 5.22 2.36
C CYS A 92 -9.94 4.36 1.53
N TYR A 93 -10.91 4.97 0.86
CA TYR A 93 -11.96 4.30 0.09
C TYR A 93 -11.41 3.46 -1.08
N ASP A 94 -10.23 3.83 -1.59
CA ASP A 94 -9.51 3.07 -2.62
C ASP A 94 -9.10 1.66 -2.17
N LEU A 95 -9.14 1.35 -0.87
CA LEU A 95 -8.92 -0.01 -0.35
C LEU A 95 -9.91 -1.02 -0.92
N MET A 96 -11.14 -0.59 -1.21
CA MET A 96 -12.22 -1.46 -1.67
C MET A 96 -12.23 -1.65 -3.19
N ASP A 97 -11.30 -1.03 -3.92
CA ASP A 97 -11.16 -1.16 -5.36
C ASP A 97 -10.50 -2.50 -5.74
N LEU A 98 -11.31 -3.41 -6.27
CA LEU A 98 -10.87 -4.74 -6.68
C LEU A 98 -9.91 -4.71 -7.88
N ASP A 99 -10.08 -3.77 -8.81
CA ASP A 99 -9.17 -3.64 -9.96
C ASP A 99 -7.76 -3.29 -9.48
N ARG A 100 -7.66 -2.36 -8.52
CA ARG A 100 -6.38 -2.03 -7.87
C ARG A 100 -5.79 -3.23 -7.12
N ALA A 101 -6.60 -3.96 -6.36
CA ALA A 101 -6.13 -5.15 -5.66
C ALA A 101 -5.56 -6.20 -6.62
N LEU A 102 -6.24 -6.42 -7.75
CA LEU A 102 -5.79 -7.32 -8.81
C LEU A 102 -4.47 -6.85 -9.45
N LEU A 103 -4.31 -5.54 -9.68
CA LEU A 103 -3.10 -4.98 -10.27
C LEU A 103 -1.87 -5.12 -9.36
N TYR A 104 -2.07 -5.17 -8.04
CA TYR A 104 -1.00 -5.38 -7.06
C TYR A 104 -0.76 -6.86 -6.70
N GLN A 105 -1.74 -7.76 -6.91
CA GLN A 105 -1.63 -9.18 -6.60
C GLN A 105 -0.38 -9.79 -7.25
N GLY A 106 0.43 -10.48 -6.45
CA GLY A 106 1.67 -11.10 -6.93
C GLY A 106 2.78 -10.12 -7.30
N ARG A 107 2.64 -8.81 -7.03
CA ARG A 107 3.65 -7.78 -7.35
C ARG A 107 4.20 -7.06 -6.12
N VAL A 108 3.47 -7.10 -5.01
CA VAL A 108 3.80 -6.38 -3.77
C VAL A 108 3.94 -7.31 -2.57
N HIS A 109 4.79 -6.91 -1.64
CA HIS A 109 4.88 -7.46 -0.28
C HIS A 109 4.03 -6.66 0.71
N HIS A 110 3.76 -5.39 0.40
CA HIS A 110 3.00 -4.48 1.24
C HIS A 110 1.97 -3.67 0.46
N LEU A 111 0.77 -3.55 1.02
CA LEU A 111 -0.19 -2.52 0.67
C LEU A 111 -0.34 -1.57 1.86
N PHE A 112 0.14 -0.34 1.71
CA PHE A 112 -0.04 0.71 2.71
C PHE A 112 -1.29 1.52 2.38
N VAL A 113 -2.14 1.71 3.38
CA VAL A 113 -3.43 2.39 3.23
C VAL A 113 -3.48 3.55 4.21
N LEU A 114 -3.52 4.77 3.69
CA LEU A 114 -3.75 5.96 4.51
C LEU A 114 -5.26 6.16 4.65
N ALA A 115 -5.77 6.26 5.87
CA ALA A 115 -7.20 6.35 6.09
C ALA A 115 -7.57 7.51 7.02
N TYR A 116 -8.73 8.09 6.73
CA TYR A 116 -9.52 8.91 7.64
C TYR A 116 -10.94 8.35 7.59
N ASN A 117 -11.13 7.19 8.24
CA ASN A 117 -12.34 6.40 8.10
C ASN A 117 -12.96 6.05 9.46
N MET A 118 -14.27 6.20 9.58
CA MET A 118 -15.00 5.85 10.80
C MET A 118 -15.42 4.37 10.84
N ASP A 119 -15.57 3.73 9.68
CA ASP A 119 -15.92 2.32 9.56
C ASP A 119 -14.67 1.43 9.71
N VAL A 120 -14.14 1.43 10.94
CA VAL A 120 -12.87 0.76 11.27
C VAL A 120 -12.96 -0.75 11.17
N GLU A 121 -14.13 -1.33 11.46
CA GLU A 121 -14.30 -2.78 11.51
C GLU A 121 -14.33 -3.39 10.11
N SER A 122 -15.11 -2.80 9.18
CA SER A 122 -15.13 -3.26 7.79
C SER A 122 -13.75 -3.13 7.15
N PHE A 123 -13.04 -2.02 7.41
CA PHE A 123 -11.67 -1.83 6.91
C PHE A 123 -10.72 -2.92 7.40
N ARG A 124 -10.87 -3.35 8.65
CA ARG A 124 -10.09 -4.47 9.19
C ARG A 124 -10.43 -5.78 8.49
N TYR A 125 -11.71 -6.07 8.25
CA TYR A 125 -12.10 -7.28 7.51
C TYR A 125 -11.60 -7.25 6.07
N HIS A 126 -11.64 -6.09 5.41
CA HIS A 126 -11.03 -5.89 4.10
C HIS A 126 -9.51 -6.11 4.14
N ALA A 127 -8.80 -5.60 5.15
CA ALA A 127 -7.36 -5.82 5.28
C ALA A 127 -7.02 -7.31 5.40
N GLU A 128 -7.72 -8.04 6.27
CA GLU A 128 -7.50 -9.49 6.45
C GLU A 128 -7.83 -10.26 5.16
N SER A 129 -8.92 -9.89 4.47
CA SER A 129 -9.31 -10.48 3.20
C SER A 129 -8.25 -10.23 2.12
N LEU A 130 -7.85 -8.98 1.92
CA LEU A 130 -6.84 -8.58 0.92
C LEU A 130 -5.47 -9.16 1.23
N SER A 131 -5.09 -9.25 2.50
CA SER A 131 -3.84 -9.90 2.89
C SER A 131 -3.79 -11.35 2.42
N ARG A 132 -4.93 -12.03 2.41
CA ARG A 132 -5.06 -13.43 1.95
C ARG A 132 -5.22 -13.56 0.44
N THR A 133 -6.00 -12.69 -0.20
CA THR A 133 -6.27 -12.76 -1.65
C THR A 133 -5.14 -12.19 -2.48
N MET A 134 -4.48 -11.12 -2.02
CA MET A 134 -3.28 -10.55 -2.65
C MET A 134 -1.99 -11.20 -2.14
N PHE A 135 -2.08 -12.02 -1.08
CA PHE A 135 -0.96 -12.67 -0.40
C PHE A 135 0.17 -11.69 -0.04
N CYS A 136 -0.20 -10.57 0.59
CA CYS A 136 0.72 -9.51 0.99
C CYS A 136 0.42 -9.01 2.41
N ASN A 137 1.32 -8.23 2.99
CA ASN A 137 1.02 -7.50 4.21
C ASN A 137 0.09 -6.33 3.88
N VAL A 138 -0.97 -6.13 4.65
CA VAL A 138 -1.84 -4.95 4.52
C VAL A 138 -1.72 -4.13 5.78
N VAL A 139 -1.35 -2.86 5.62
CA VAL A 139 -1.13 -1.92 6.72
C VAL A 139 -2.03 -0.72 6.53
N ILE A 140 -3.04 -0.60 7.38
CA ILE A 140 -3.92 0.55 7.44
C ILE A 140 -3.42 1.49 8.53
N CYS A 141 -2.98 2.68 8.12
CA CYS A 141 -2.70 3.79 8.99
C CYS A 141 -3.90 4.74 8.94
N ASN A 142 -4.83 4.54 9.87
CA ASN A 142 -5.97 5.42 10.05
C ASN A 142 -5.61 6.52 11.05
N THR A 143 -6.17 7.72 10.85
CA THR A 143 -5.93 8.81 11.79
C THR A 143 -6.37 8.47 13.21
N GLY A 144 -5.68 9.05 14.19
CA GLY A 144 -6.04 8.95 15.60
C GLY A 144 -7.43 9.50 15.94
N PHE A 145 -8.07 10.25 15.03
CA PHE A 145 -9.42 10.77 15.24
C PHE A 145 -10.45 9.64 15.42
N TYR A 146 -10.39 8.61 14.57
CA TYR A 146 -11.25 7.42 14.65
C TYR A 146 -10.53 6.16 15.16
N GLY A 147 -9.18 6.12 15.10
CA GLY A 147 -8.41 4.94 15.44
C GLY A 147 -8.56 3.82 14.41
N GLY A 148 -8.41 2.55 14.81
CA GLY A 148 -8.58 1.42 13.90
C GLY A 148 -7.41 1.19 12.94
N SER A 149 -6.22 1.66 13.29
CA SER A 149 -5.00 1.29 12.57
C SER A 149 -4.70 -0.20 12.78
N VAL A 150 -4.31 -0.90 11.71
CA VAL A 150 -4.07 -2.34 11.74
C VAL A 150 -2.96 -2.75 10.78
N ALA A 151 -2.15 -3.73 11.16
CA ALA A 151 -1.22 -4.41 10.27
C ALA A 151 -1.52 -5.91 10.28
N VAL A 152 -1.74 -6.48 9.10
CA VAL A 152 -2.04 -7.90 8.93
C VAL A 152 -1.13 -8.57 7.90
N SER A 153 -0.96 -9.88 8.03
CA SER A 153 -0.12 -10.71 7.16
C SER A 153 -0.73 -12.12 7.01
N PRO A 154 -0.54 -12.83 5.89
CA PRO A 154 -1.26 -14.07 5.57
C PRO A 154 -0.74 -15.31 6.33
N PHE A 155 -0.43 -15.17 7.62
CA PHE A 155 0.03 -16.25 8.49
C PHE A 155 -0.98 -17.39 8.56
N TYR A 156 -0.47 -18.61 8.73
CA TYR A 156 -1.30 -19.80 8.92
C TYR A 156 -2.17 -19.68 10.16
N GLN A 157 -1.53 -19.40 11.30
CA GLN A 157 -2.20 -19.35 12.59
C GLN A 157 -3.01 -18.06 12.74
N PRO A 158 -4.31 -18.13 13.09
CA PRO A 158 -5.17 -16.96 13.19
C PRO A 158 -4.63 -15.84 14.09
N TRP A 159 -4.06 -16.20 15.25
CA TRP A 159 -3.55 -15.23 16.22
C TRP A 159 -2.28 -14.50 15.77
N GLN A 160 -1.57 -15.00 14.76
CA GLN A 160 -0.39 -14.34 14.18
C GLN A 160 -0.75 -13.34 13.07
N ARG A 161 -1.94 -13.49 12.47
CA ARG A 161 -2.32 -12.70 11.29
C ARG A 161 -2.42 -11.22 11.58
N THR A 162 -2.94 -10.86 12.75
CA THR A 162 -2.89 -9.48 13.25
C THR A 162 -1.54 -9.24 13.89
N ILE A 163 -0.64 -8.56 13.17
CA ILE A 163 0.67 -8.14 13.68
C ILE A 163 0.50 -7.00 14.67
N TYR A 164 -0.42 -6.08 14.37
CA TYR A 164 -0.72 -4.94 15.20
C TYR A 164 -2.17 -4.50 14.98
N ARG A 165 -2.80 -4.04 16.07
CA ARG A 165 -4.11 -3.41 16.04
C ARG A 165 -4.15 -2.33 17.11
N HIS A 166 -4.73 -1.19 16.76
CA HIS A 166 -5.04 -0.14 17.70
C HIS A 166 -6.49 0.29 17.54
N ASP A 167 -7.27 0.03 18.58
CA ASP A 167 -8.66 0.45 18.70
C ASP A 167 -8.76 1.62 19.69
N GLY A 168 -9.85 2.37 19.61
CA GLY A 168 -10.06 3.59 20.38
C GLY A 168 -9.88 4.84 19.52
N ASN A 169 -10.71 5.85 19.76
CA ASN A 169 -10.73 7.09 18.98
C ASN A 169 -10.14 8.26 19.78
N ARG A 170 -9.79 9.35 19.09
CA ARG A 170 -9.20 10.57 19.66
C ARG A 170 -7.87 10.36 20.41
N MET A 171 -7.00 9.51 19.86
CA MET A 171 -5.70 9.21 20.47
C MET A 171 -4.55 9.45 19.48
N LEU A 172 -3.49 10.10 19.96
CA LEU A 172 -2.21 10.09 19.26
C LEU A 172 -1.45 8.82 19.66
N ALA A 173 -1.21 7.95 18.68
CA ALA A 173 -0.43 6.72 18.88
C ALA A 173 0.64 6.61 17.79
N THR A 174 1.84 6.20 18.18
CA THR A 174 2.92 5.84 17.27
C THR A 174 3.41 4.46 17.66
N GLN A 175 3.59 3.57 16.70
CA GLN A 175 4.00 2.20 16.96
C GLN A 175 4.98 1.71 15.91
N VAL A 176 5.92 0.89 16.36
CA VAL A 176 6.90 0.21 15.49
C VAL A 176 6.49 -1.25 15.40
N VAL A 177 6.29 -1.72 14.16
CA VAL A 177 5.89 -3.10 13.88
C VAL A 177 6.90 -3.74 12.94
N LYS A 178 7.13 -5.05 13.12
CA LYS A 178 7.99 -5.82 12.23
C LYS A 178 7.13 -6.58 11.23
N LEU A 179 7.36 -6.33 9.94
CA LEU A 179 6.70 -7.06 8.85
C LEU A 179 7.60 -8.21 8.34
N PRO A 180 7.05 -9.39 8.02
CA PRO A 180 7.83 -10.57 7.66
C PRO A 180 8.23 -10.58 6.18
N VAL A 181 8.99 -9.59 5.70
CA VAL A 181 9.29 -9.38 4.26
C VAL A 181 9.91 -10.62 3.60
N LYS A 182 11.07 -11.07 4.10
CA LYS A 182 11.81 -12.21 3.52
C LYS A 182 10.99 -13.50 3.49
N ALA A 183 10.42 -13.87 4.63
CA ALA A 183 9.62 -15.08 4.75
C ALA A 183 8.38 -15.04 3.83
N LEU A 184 7.78 -13.85 3.66
CA LEU A 184 6.67 -13.64 2.75
C LEU A 184 7.12 -13.74 1.28
N ASP A 185 8.26 -13.16 0.90
CA ASP A 185 8.83 -13.31 -0.45
C ASP A 185 9.14 -14.77 -0.78
N ASP A 186 9.77 -15.49 0.15
CA ASP A 186 10.03 -16.92 0.06
C ASP A 186 8.71 -17.69 -0.16
N ALA A 187 7.66 -17.38 0.59
CA ALA A 187 6.33 -17.97 0.39
C ALA A 187 5.69 -17.61 -0.95
N GLN A 188 5.80 -16.35 -1.40
CA GLN A 188 5.30 -15.89 -2.70
C GLN A 188 5.98 -16.60 -3.88
N SER A 189 7.26 -16.98 -3.71
CA SER A 189 8.05 -17.77 -4.67
C SER A 189 7.73 -19.28 -4.63
N GLY A 190 6.84 -19.71 -3.73
CA GLY A 190 6.40 -21.09 -3.60
C GLY A 190 7.19 -21.92 -2.58
N LYS A 191 8.14 -21.34 -1.85
CA LYS A 191 8.84 -22.04 -0.76
C LYS A 191 7.89 -22.26 0.42
N ILE A 192 7.92 -23.46 0.99
CA ILE A 192 7.09 -23.81 2.14
C ILE A 192 7.96 -23.72 3.40
N GLU A 193 7.88 -22.61 4.10
CA GLU A 193 8.47 -22.46 5.43
C GLU A 193 7.52 -23.04 6.50
N LYS A 194 8.07 -23.75 7.49
CA LYS A 194 7.35 -24.17 8.69
C LYS A 194 7.42 -23.09 9.77
N ALA A 195 6.38 -22.99 10.59
CA ALA A 195 6.35 -22.07 11.72
C ALA A 195 7.45 -22.39 12.75
N ASN A 196 7.79 -23.67 12.91
CA ASN A 196 8.98 -24.14 13.60
C ASN A 196 9.76 -25.10 12.69
N PRO A 197 10.92 -24.68 12.14
CA PRO A 197 11.73 -25.52 11.26
C PRO A 197 12.27 -26.80 11.92
N THR A 198 12.45 -26.81 13.25
CA THR A 198 13.02 -27.97 13.96
C THR A 198 11.97 -29.03 14.32
N ASP A 199 10.68 -28.72 14.15
CA ASP A 199 9.57 -29.63 14.43
C ASP A 199 8.97 -30.16 13.10
N PRO A 200 9.14 -31.47 12.80
CA PRO A 200 8.58 -32.08 11.59
C PRO A 200 7.06 -31.94 11.48
N CYS A 201 6.34 -31.89 12.61
CA CYS A 201 4.88 -31.77 12.67
C CYS A 201 4.39 -30.32 12.59
N SER A 202 5.31 -29.35 12.60
CA SER A 202 4.96 -27.93 12.58
C SER A 202 4.19 -27.56 11.31
N LYS A 203 3.13 -26.77 11.50
CA LYS A 203 2.37 -26.22 10.39
C LYS A 203 3.24 -25.24 9.60
N ARG A 204 2.86 -25.01 8.34
CA ARG A 204 3.43 -23.96 7.49
C ARG A 204 3.28 -22.58 8.16
N LEU A 205 4.26 -21.69 7.96
CA LEU A 205 4.29 -20.34 8.52
C LEU A 205 3.16 -19.49 7.94
N PHE A 206 3.02 -19.51 6.62
CA PHE A 206 1.96 -18.83 5.88
C PHE A 206 0.89 -19.79 5.37
N LYS A 207 -0.25 -19.21 4.99
CA LYS A 207 -1.31 -19.94 4.28
C LYS A 207 -0.85 -20.33 2.87
N ASN A 208 -1.65 -21.17 2.22
CA ASN A 208 -1.45 -21.48 0.81
C ASN A 208 -1.61 -20.19 -0.01
N LEU A 209 -0.85 -20.13 -1.10
CA LEU A 209 -1.05 -19.12 -2.13
C LEU A 209 -2.50 -19.17 -2.63
N PRO A 210 -3.09 -18.01 -2.95
CA PRO A 210 -4.47 -17.95 -3.42
C PRO A 210 -4.61 -18.68 -4.77
N PRO A 211 -5.83 -19.13 -5.12
CA PRO A 211 -6.09 -19.73 -6.42
C PRO A 211 -5.66 -18.80 -7.57
N GLY A 212 -5.06 -19.37 -8.62
CA GLY A 212 -4.60 -18.61 -9.78
C GLY A 212 -3.38 -17.71 -9.52
N TRP A 213 -2.68 -17.89 -8.39
CA TRP A 213 -1.49 -17.12 -8.06
C TRP A 213 -0.45 -17.14 -9.18
N ARG A 214 0.04 -15.94 -9.52
CA ARG A 214 1.18 -15.73 -10.41
C ARG A 214 2.15 -14.80 -9.71
N ASP A 215 3.34 -15.29 -9.41
CA ASP A 215 4.42 -14.40 -9.01
C ASP A 215 4.75 -13.51 -10.21
N SER A 216 4.31 -12.24 -10.11
CA SER A 216 4.37 -11.26 -11.18
C SER A 216 5.36 -10.14 -10.84
N LYS A 217 6.20 -10.37 -9.82
CA LYS A 217 7.34 -9.50 -9.54
C LYS A 217 8.31 -9.64 -10.71
N GLU A 218 8.37 -8.61 -11.55
CA GLU A 218 9.44 -8.48 -12.54
C GLU A 218 10.77 -8.56 -11.79
N LYS A 219 11.62 -9.52 -12.13
CA LYS A 219 12.99 -9.52 -11.65
C LYS A 219 13.60 -8.20 -12.11
N LEU A 220 14.13 -7.41 -11.19
CA LEU A 220 15.05 -6.35 -11.56
C LEU A 220 16.17 -7.06 -12.32
N ALA A 221 16.15 -6.95 -13.66
CA ALA A 221 17.34 -7.26 -14.41
C ALA A 221 18.44 -6.43 -13.75
N VAL A 222 19.60 -7.03 -13.49
CA VAL A 222 20.82 -6.26 -13.29
C VAL A 222 21.12 -5.62 -14.64
N ALA A 223 20.33 -4.62 -14.99
CA ALA A 223 20.49 -3.81 -16.17
C ALA A 223 21.58 -2.83 -15.79
N GLN A 224 22.78 -3.08 -16.32
CA GLN A 224 23.59 -1.98 -16.78
C GLN A 224 22.68 -1.06 -17.62
N GLU A 225 22.60 0.18 -17.17
CA GLU A 225 22.15 1.36 -17.91
C GLU A 225 20.65 1.51 -18.24
N ASP A 226 20.24 2.77 -18.14
CA ASP A 226 19.00 3.39 -18.60
C ASP A 226 17.70 3.23 -17.77
N LEU A 227 17.62 4.06 -16.72
CA LEU A 227 16.39 4.49 -16.06
C LEU A 227 15.44 5.17 -17.07
N ARG A 228 14.47 4.42 -17.59
CA ARG A 228 13.22 4.98 -18.13
C ARG A 228 12.08 4.71 -17.16
N PHE A 229 11.44 5.77 -16.69
CA PHE A 229 10.19 5.69 -15.92
C PHE A 229 9.06 5.34 -16.90
N GLU A 230 8.51 4.12 -16.80
CA GLU A 230 7.32 3.75 -17.58
C GLU A 230 6.03 4.17 -16.85
N GLU A 231 5.39 5.21 -17.38
CA GLU A 231 4.03 5.61 -17.03
C GLU A 231 3.04 4.69 -17.80
N LYS A 232 2.48 3.66 -17.16
CA LYS A 232 1.40 2.88 -17.77
C LYS A 232 0.07 3.65 -17.65
N ARG A 233 -0.25 4.45 -18.67
CA ARG A 233 -1.57 5.10 -18.82
C ARG A 233 -2.64 4.08 -19.25
N ARG A 234 -3.79 4.10 -18.59
CA ARG A 234 -5.01 3.40 -19.04
C ARG A 234 -5.60 4.20 -20.20
N LEU A 235 -5.60 3.66 -21.41
CA LEU A 235 -6.42 4.19 -22.51
C LEU A 235 -7.87 3.77 -22.22
N LEU A 236 -8.74 4.75 -21.98
CA LEU A 236 -10.19 4.52 -22.00
C LEU A 236 -10.60 4.21 -23.46
N PRO A 237 -11.56 3.30 -23.69
CA PRO A 237 -12.09 3.07 -25.02
C PRO A 237 -12.81 4.33 -25.54
N PRO A 238 -12.75 4.63 -26.84
CA PRO A 238 -13.46 5.76 -27.41
C PRO A 238 -14.97 5.56 -27.29
N GLU A 239 -15.67 6.58 -26.79
CA GLU A 239 -17.12 6.64 -26.79
C GLU A 239 -17.62 6.54 -28.24
N GLY A 240 -18.43 5.52 -28.52
CA GLY A 240 -19.01 5.28 -29.84
C GLY A 240 -20.02 6.36 -30.23
N ARG A 241 -19.97 6.76 -31.50
CA ARG A 241 -21.07 7.40 -32.22
C ARG A 241 -22.09 6.36 -32.65
#